data_AF-A0A3R9LF36-F1
#
_entry.id   AF-A0A3R9LF36-F1
#
_cell.length_a   1.000
_cell.length_b   1.000
_cell.length_c   1.000
_cell.angle_alpha   90.00
_cell.angle_beta   90.00
_cell.angle_gamma   90.00
#
_symmetry.space_group_name_H-M   'P 1'
#
loop_
_entity.id
_entity.type
_entity.pdbx_description
1 polymer ?
#
loop_
_entity_poly.entity_id
_entity_poly.type
_entity_poly.pdbx_seq_one_letter_code
_entity_poly.pdbx_strand_id
1 'polypeptide(L)' 'MSEGYLPTRDSLGYQNVKQVLEKIFSINLDTITIHEGEDENFNFPFVYKGYHMTMGISSTSKNRQLEAGEGGLFNI' A
#
# COMPACT_ATOMS: atom_id res chain seq x y z
N MET A 1 3.01 -13.09 -23.36
CA MET A 1 2.03 -12.89 -22.28
C MET A 1 2.22 -11.47 -21.78
N SER A 2 1.20 -10.63 -21.73
CA SER A 2 1.34 -9.34 -21.03
C SER A 2 1.57 -9.68 -19.56
N GLU A 3 2.69 -9.25 -18.99
CA GLU A 3 2.93 -9.36 -17.55
C GLU A 3 1.93 -8.47 -16.82
N GLY A 4 0.74 -9.00 -16.51
CA GLY A 4 -0.25 -8.29 -15.73
C GLY A 4 0.18 -8.24 -14.28
N TYR A 5 0.09 -7.07 -13.65
CA TYR A 5 0.13 -6.95 -12.20
C TYR A 5 -1.08 -7.63 -11.57
N LEU A 6 -0.92 -8.13 -10.34
CA LEU A 6 -2.07 -8.54 -9.57
C LEU A 6 -2.94 -7.31 -9.26
N PRO A 7 -4.27 -7.46 -9.13
CA PRO A 7 -5.07 -6.43 -8.50
C PRO A 7 -4.46 -6.04 -7.14
N THR A 8 -4.49 -4.75 -6.79
CA THR A 8 -3.89 -4.24 -5.54
C THR A 8 -4.26 -5.08 -4.33
N ARG A 9 -5.53 -5.45 -4.18
CA ARG A 9 -6.03 -6.25 -3.05
C ARG A 9 -5.50 -7.68 -3.00
N ASP A 10 -5.09 -8.21 -4.14
CA ASP A 10 -4.50 -9.55 -4.26
C ASP A 10 -2.97 -9.52 -4.14
N SER A 11 -2.35 -8.33 -4.13
CA SER A 11 -0.91 -8.16 -4.00
C SER A 11 -0.40 -8.57 -2.60
N LEU A 12 0.83 -9.08 -2.56
CA LEU A 12 1.50 -9.41 -1.29
C LEU A 12 1.65 -8.17 -0.39
N GLY A 13 1.89 -6.99 -1.00
CA GLY A 13 1.97 -5.72 -0.28
C GLY A 13 0.69 -5.41 0.48
N TYR A 14 -0.48 -5.53 -0.17
CA TYR A 14 -1.78 -5.29 0.47
C TYR A 14 -2.05 -6.25 1.61
N GLN A 15 -1.81 -7.54 1.41
CA GLN A 15 -2.03 -8.55 2.45
C GLN A 15 -1.14 -8.32 3.68
N ASN A 16 0.12 -7.94 3.48
CA ASN A 16 1.03 -7.61 4.57
C ASN A 16 0.59 -6.35 5.34
N VAL A 17 0.22 -5.29 4.63
CA VAL A 17 -0.24 -4.04 5.28
C VAL A 17 -1.55 -4.26 6.03
N LYS A 18 -2.50 -5.00 5.44
CA LYS A 18 -3.76 -5.37 6.09
C LYS A 18 -3.51 -6.06 7.43
N GLN A 19 -2.64 -7.07 7.45
CA GLN A 19 -2.31 -7.80 8.69
C GLN A 19 -1.66 -6.90 9.75
N VAL A 20 -0.75 -6.00 9.34
CA VAL A 20 -0.08 -5.08 10.28
C VAL A 20 -1.07 -4.05 10.85
N LEU A 21 -1.92 -3.46 10.01
CA LEU A 21 -2.95 -2.51 10.43
C LEU A 21 -3.94 -3.14 11.41
N GLU A 22 -4.41 -4.35 11.11
CA GLU A 22 -5.34 -5.05 11.97
C GLU A 22 -4.68 -5.41 13.31
N LYS A 23 -3.46 -5.96 13.27
CA LYS A 23 -2.76 -6.45 14.48
C LYS A 23 -2.24 -5.34 15.39
N ILE A 24 -1.67 -4.27 14.82
CA ILE A 24 -0.97 -3.23 15.59
C ILE A 24 -1.87 -2.03 15.87
N PHE A 25 -2.71 -1.67 14.89
CA PHE A 25 -3.52 -0.46 14.96
C PHE A 25 -5.01 -0.73 15.17
N SER A 26 -5.44 -2.01 15.13
CA SER A 26 -6.87 -2.39 15.17
C SER A 26 -7.69 -1.70 14.06
N ILE A 27 -7.08 -1.56 12.89
CA ILE A 27 -7.68 -0.90 11.71
C ILE A 27 -7.89 -1.95 10.61
N ASN A 28 -9.10 -2.00 10.06
CA ASN A 28 -9.40 -2.85 8.90
C ASN A 28 -9.17 -2.08 7.59
N LEU A 29 -8.10 -2.40 6.88
CA LEU A 29 -7.76 -1.78 5.59
C LEU A 29 -8.87 -1.93 4.54
N ASP A 30 -9.63 -3.02 4.54
CA ASP A 30 -10.70 -3.25 3.55
C ASP A 30 -11.86 -2.25 3.68
N THR A 31 -11.94 -1.54 4.81
CA THR A 31 -12.95 -0.51 5.06
C THR A 31 -12.49 0.90 4.65
N ILE A 32 -11.22 1.05 4.28
CA ILE A 32 -10.63 2.33 3.90
C ILE A 32 -10.62 2.44 2.37
N THR A 33 -11.00 3.60 1.86
CA THR A 33 -10.83 3.91 0.43
C THR A 33 -9.34 4.06 0.14
N ILE A 34 -8.85 3.25 -0.80
CA ILE A 34 -7.46 3.30 -1.25
C ILE A 34 -7.36 4.00 -2.61
N HIS A 35 -6.22 4.64 -2.85
CA HIS A 35 -5.84 5.17 -4.15
C HIS A 35 -4.82 4.21 -4.78
N GLU A 36 -5.24 3.52 -5.85
CA GLU A 36 -4.40 2.59 -6.60
C GLU A 36 -3.53 3.33 -7.62
N GLY A 37 -2.32 2.84 -7.85
CA GLY A 37 -1.42 3.32 -8.89
C GLY A 37 -1.44 2.46 -10.15
N GLU A 38 -0.44 2.66 -11.01
CA GLU A 38 -0.31 1.95 -12.29
C GLU A 38 0.21 0.51 -12.12
N ASP A 39 0.95 0.22 -11.05
CA ASP A 39 1.43 -1.11 -10.69
C ASP A 39 0.67 -1.66 -9.44
N GLU A 40 1.25 -2.59 -8.69
CA GLU A 40 0.67 -3.12 -7.42
C GLU A 40 0.75 -2.12 -6.24
N ASN A 41 0.87 -0.83 -6.52
CA ASN A 41 1.07 0.22 -5.53
C ASN A 41 -0.24 0.89 -5.15
N PHE A 42 -0.30 1.33 -3.89
CA PHE A 42 -1.49 1.99 -3.36
C PHE A 42 -1.14 2.84 -2.15
N ASN A 43 -1.97 3.83 -1.88
CA ASN A 43 -1.87 4.64 -0.68
C ASN A 43 -3.24 4.89 -0.07
N PHE A 44 -3.24 5.20 1.23
CA PHE A 44 -4.46 5.48 1.96
C PHE A 44 -4.18 6.39 3.17
N PRO A 45 -5.13 7.27 3.50
CA PRO A 45 -5.09 8.01 4.75
C PRO A 45 -5.59 7.14 5.91
N PHE A 46 -5.06 7.34 7.10
CA PHE A 46 -5.65 6.83 8.34
C PHE A 46 -5.37 7.76 9.52
N VAL A 47 -6.17 7.62 10.58
CA VAL A 47 -5.99 8.39 11.82
C VAL A 47 -5.58 7.46 12.94
N TYR A 48 -4.52 7.81 13.66
CA TYR A 48 -4.09 7.09 14.86
C TYR A 48 -3.73 8.09 15.95
N LYS A 49 -4.33 7.92 17.14
CA LYS A 49 -4.11 8.82 18.29
C LYS A 49 -4.30 10.31 17.98
N GLY A 50 -5.23 10.64 17.08
CA GLY A 50 -5.50 12.01 16.65
C GLY A 50 -4.57 12.58 15.57
N TYR A 51 -3.58 11.80 15.11
CA TYR A 51 -2.70 12.18 14.01
C TYR A 51 -3.24 11.65 12.68
N HIS A 52 -3.37 12.55 11.70
CA HIS A 52 -3.65 12.19 10.32
C HIS A 52 -2.34 11.74 9.67
N MET A 53 -2.33 10.54 9.11
CA MET A 53 -1.16 9.98 8.43
C MET A 53 -1.54 9.46 7.06
N THR A 54 -0.57 9.43 6.14
CA THR A 54 -0.72 8.75 4.85
C THR A 54 0.32 7.66 4.75
N MET A 55 -0.14 6.43 4.50
CA MET A 55 0.73 5.30 4.20
C MET A 55 0.68 5.01 2.71
N GLY A 56 1.84 4.97 2.06
CA GLY A 56 2.00 4.60 0.66
C GLY A 56 2.86 3.35 0.53
N ILE A 57 2.33 2.34 -0.15
CA ILE A 57 3.13 1.25 -0.69
C ILE A 57 3.51 1.66 -2.09
N SER A 58 4.80 1.77 -2.32
CA SER A 58 5.40 2.13 -3.59
C SER A 58 5.40 0.97 -4.57
N SER A 59 5.36 1.31 -5.85
CA SER A 59 5.57 0.32 -6.88
C SER A 59 7.04 0.06 -7.13
N THR A 60 7.31 -1.18 -7.53
CA THR A 60 8.46 -1.55 -8.35
C THR A 60 7.87 -2.08 -9.65
N SER A 61 8.22 -1.48 -10.78
CA SER A 61 7.81 -2.07 -12.05
C SER A 61 8.43 -3.47 -12.20
N LYS A 62 7.73 -4.48 -12.73
CA LYS A 62 8.22 -5.89 -12.82
C LYS A 62 9.60 -6.05 -13.49
N ASN A 63 10.02 -5.09 -14.31
CA ASN A 63 11.28 -5.08 -15.04
C ASN A 63 12.14 -3.82 -14.78
N ARG A 64 11.88 -3.10 -13.68
CA ARG A 64 12.73 -2.01 -13.22
C ARG A 64 13.07 -2.22 -11.75
N GLN A 65 14.21 -1.69 -11.36
CA GLN A 65 14.66 -1.68 -9.98
C GLN A 65 15.10 -0.25 -9.65
N LEU A 66 15.05 0.09 -8.37
CA LEU A 66 15.45 1.35 -7.78
C LEU A 66 14.60 2.55 -8.19
N GLU A 67 13.31 2.34 -8.51
CA GLU A 67 12.38 3.44 -8.71
C GLU A 67 12.14 4.23 -7.41
N ALA A 68 11.95 5.54 -7.54
CA ALA A 68 11.73 6.41 -6.39
C ALA A 68 10.45 5.98 -5.67
N GLY A 69 10.61 5.57 -4.42
CA GLY A 69 9.52 5.07 -3.61
C GLY A 69 9.67 3.60 -3.26
N GLU A 70 10.33 2.74 -4.05
CA GLU A 70 10.31 1.25 -3.98
C GLU A 70 10.38 0.57 -2.58
N GLY A 71 10.84 1.27 -1.55
CA GLY A 71 10.80 0.83 -0.13
C GLY A 71 9.57 1.27 0.67
N GLY A 72 8.55 1.84 0.04
CA GLY A 72 7.42 2.52 0.67
C GLY A 72 7.64 4.02 0.86
N LEU A 73 6.53 4.77 0.85
CA LEU A 73 6.49 6.20 1.18
C LEU A 73 5.67 6.39 2.44
N PHE A 74 6.23 7.07 3.43
CA PHE A 74 5.54 7.39 4.67
C PHE A 74 5.61 8.89 4.93
N ASN A 75 4.46 9.51 5.15
CA ASN A 75 4.35 10.95 5.41
C ASN A 75 3.42 11.21 6.61
N ILE A 76 3.82 12.14 7.49
CA ILE A 76 3.09 12.57 8.70
C ILE A 76 2.61 14.01 8.49
#